data_AF-A0A081PTP3-F1
#
_entry.id   AF-A0A081PTP3-F1
#
_cell.length_a   1.000
_cell.length_b   1.000
_cell.length_c   1.000
_cell.angle_alpha   90.00
_cell.angle_beta   90.00
_cell.angle_gamma   90.00
#
_symmetry.space_group_name_H-M   'P 1'
#
loop_
_entity.id
_entity.type
_entity.pdbx_description
1 polymer ?
#
loop_
_entity_poly.entity_id
_entity_poly.type
_entity_poly.pdbx_seq_one_letter_code
_entity_poly.pdbx_strand_id
1 'polypeptide(L)'
;MEKVIQTQSFNKRDAEKIFTDLGIKKIATDQDSRKILISHTRSDQLLNNILYGLLLLNGFSSDEIIYTSDPSYNSVVPYGLDVFEYLREFFIKSYSKKEIYVLYVYSDSSSKRPGVLQEIGAGWVVKTKHGIIKAGKTNPEPPLNISSTYPSIYLDKEDNRAFTTENHFRVLYALVDSICSMFNKEIRSFEENRNYFENNNGVIIDESSFDCKINNREIIL
;
A
#
# COMPACT_ATOMS: atom_id res chain seq x y z
N MET A 1 -2.71 -59.88 -28.44
CA MET A 1 -1.95 -58.95 -27.57
C MET A 1 -2.35 -57.53 -27.95
N GLU A 2 -3.31 -56.97 -27.22
CA GLU A 2 -3.55 -55.53 -27.09
C GLU A 2 -2.29 -54.86 -26.49
N LYS A 3 -1.95 -53.58 -26.68
CA LYS A 3 -2.75 -52.38 -26.97
C LYS A 3 -1.81 -51.33 -27.59
N VAL A 4 -2.28 -50.63 -28.62
CA VAL A 4 -1.63 -49.43 -29.17
C VAL A 4 -1.72 -48.31 -28.13
N ILE A 5 -0.58 -47.76 -27.73
CA ILE A 5 -0.49 -46.58 -26.86
C ILE A 5 -1.00 -45.39 -27.67
N GLN A 6 -2.22 -44.94 -27.37
CA GLN A 6 -2.72 -43.66 -27.85
C GLN A 6 -1.97 -42.54 -27.11
N THR A 7 -0.98 -41.94 -27.75
CA THR A 7 -0.50 -40.61 -27.35
C THR A 7 -1.61 -39.61 -27.64
N GLN A 8 -2.40 -39.28 -26.62
CA GLN A 8 -3.32 -38.15 -26.66
C GLN A 8 -2.49 -36.89 -26.93
N SER A 9 -2.68 -36.30 -28.11
CA SER A 9 -2.17 -34.96 -28.40
C SER A 9 -2.80 -34.00 -27.40
N PHE A 10 -2.00 -33.49 -26.46
CA PHE A 10 -2.43 -32.44 -25.54
C PHE A 10 -2.89 -31.23 -26.36
N ASN A 11 -4.21 -31.02 -26.45
CA ASN A 11 -4.80 -29.91 -27.18
C ASN A 11 -4.60 -28.62 -26.37
N LYS A 12 -4.20 -27.55 -27.05
CA LYS A 12 -4.01 -26.21 -26.47
C LYS A 12 -5.23 -25.74 -25.67
N ARG A 13 -6.45 -26.08 -26.10
CA ARG A 13 -7.69 -25.76 -25.38
C ARG A 13 -7.83 -26.51 -24.06
N ASP A 14 -7.37 -27.76 -24.00
CA ASP A 14 -7.43 -28.57 -22.78
C ASP A 14 -6.37 -28.08 -21.78
N ALA A 15 -5.18 -27.70 -22.28
CA ALA A 15 -4.17 -27.02 -21.47
C ALA A 15 -4.71 -25.67 -20.92
N GLU A 16 -5.29 -24.81 -21.75
CA GLU A 16 -5.87 -23.52 -21.32
C GLU A 16 -6.99 -23.68 -20.28
N LYS A 17 -7.82 -24.72 -20.43
CA LYS A 17 -8.88 -25.04 -19.47
C LYS A 17 -8.30 -25.53 -18.14
N ILE A 18 -7.29 -26.40 -18.18
CA ILE A 18 -6.55 -26.87 -17.01
C ILE A 18 -5.81 -25.71 -16.32
N PHE A 19 -5.17 -24.79 -17.03
CA PHE A 19 -4.54 -23.59 -16.46
C PHE A 19 -5.54 -22.61 -15.85
N THR A 20 -6.77 -22.59 -16.36
CA THR A 20 -7.87 -21.79 -15.82
C THR A 20 -8.44 -22.43 -14.54
N ASP A 21 -8.64 -23.76 -14.56
CA ASP A 21 -9.16 -24.53 -13.42
C ASP A 21 -8.14 -24.68 -12.28
N LEU A 22 -6.83 -24.65 -12.59
CA LEU A 22 -5.72 -24.71 -11.62
C LEU A 22 -5.37 -23.36 -10.97
N GLY A 23 -6.10 -22.28 -11.26
CA GLY A 23 -5.94 -20.98 -10.57
C GLY A 23 -4.82 -20.07 -11.09
N ILE A 24 -4.00 -20.52 -12.03
CA ILE A 24 -2.90 -19.74 -12.62
C ILE A 24 -3.43 -18.50 -13.36
N LYS A 25 -4.54 -18.65 -14.10
CA LYS A 25 -5.18 -17.51 -14.77
C LYS A 25 -5.74 -16.48 -13.77
N LYS A 26 -6.25 -16.93 -12.62
CA LYS A 26 -6.80 -16.07 -11.56
C LYS A 26 -5.69 -15.28 -10.87
N ILE A 27 -4.55 -15.90 -10.57
CA ILE A 27 -3.37 -15.24 -9.99
C ILE A 27 -2.78 -14.22 -10.97
N ALA A 28 -2.64 -14.57 -12.25
CA ALA A 28 -2.16 -13.65 -13.27
C ALA A 28 -3.11 -12.44 -13.45
N THR A 29 -4.42 -12.67 -13.38
CA THR A 29 -5.45 -11.62 -13.47
C THR A 29 -5.45 -10.72 -12.22
N ASP A 30 -5.32 -11.31 -11.04
CA ASP A 30 -5.22 -10.59 -9.76
C ASP A 30 -3.99 -9.70 -9.72
N GLN A 31 -2.83 -10.25 -10.06
CA GLN A 31 -1.61 -9.48 -10.18
C GLN A 31 -1.76 -8.34 -11.21
N ASP A 32 -2.53 -8.53 -12.27
CA ASP A 32 -2.73 -7.55 -13.34
C ASP A 32 -3.65 -6.38 -12.98
N SER A 33 -4.49 -6.54 -11.96
CA SER A 33 -5.34 -5.48 -11.40
C SER A 33 -4.63 -4.65 -10.33
N ARG A 34 -3.60 -5.19 -9.65
CA ARG A 34 -2.85 -4.47 -8.61
C ARG A 34 -2.15 -3.23 -9.18
N LYS A 35 -2.35 -2.10 -8.51
CA LYS A 35 -1.83 -0.77 -8.87
C LYS A 35 -1.02 -0.15 -7.76
N ILE A 36 -1.46 -0.31 -6.51
CA ILE A 36 -0.88 0.35 -5.35
C ILE A 36 -0.38 -0.68 -4.35
N LEU A 37 0.82 -0.48 -3.80
CA LEU A 37 1.29 -1.17 -2.60
C LEU A 37 1.34 -0.17 -1.44
N ILE A 38 0.69 -0.51 -0.32
CA ILE A 38 0.91 0.16 0.97
C ILE A 38 2.06 -0.58 1.67
N SER A 39 3.26 -0.04 1.60
CA SER A 39 4.45 -0.59 2.29
C SER A 39 4.44 -0.10 3.73
N HIS A 40 4.29 -1.04 4.66
CA HIS A 40 3.95 -0.72 6.05
C HIS A 40 4.43 -1.79 7.04
N THR A 41 4.21 -1.51 8.33
CA THR A 41 4.31 -2.51 9.39
C THR A 41 2.99 -2.71 10.09
N ARG A 42 2.77 -3.93 10.62
CA ARG A 42 1.55 -4.23 11.39
C ARG A 42 1.42 -3.39 12.67
N SER A 43 2.51 -2.88 13.23
CA SER A 43 2.46 -1.94 14.35
C SER A 43 1.77 -0.62 14.00
N ASP A 44 1.72 -0.26 12.72
CA ASP A 44 1.10 0.96 12.22
C ASP A 44 -0.33 0.73 11.68
N GLN A 45 -0.94 -0.41 12.01
CA GLN A 45 -2.18 -0.89 11.36
C GLN A 45 -3.32 0.13 11.40
N LEU A 46 -3.46 0.91 12.49
CA LEU A 46 -4.48 1.96 12.57
C LEU A 46 -4.34 2.98 11.44
N LEU A 47 -3.14 3.53 11.24
CA LEU A 47 -2.87 4.47 10.16
C LEU A 47 -3.03 3.80 8.80
N ASN A 48 -2.53 2.58 8.63
CA ASN A 48 -2.63 1.86 7.35
C ASN A 48 -4.09 1.61 6.96
N ASN A 49 -4.97 1.30 7.92
CA ASN A 49 -6.40 1.14 7.68
C ASN A 49 -7.03 2.45 7.20
N ILE A 50 -6.68 3.59 7.81
CA ILE A 50 -7.16 4.91 7.39
C ILE A 50 -6.72 5.21 5.95
N LEU A 51 -5.45 4.97 5.64
CA LEU A 51 -4.89 5.24 4.31
C LEU A 51 -5.50 4.33 3.24
N TYR A 52 -5.67 3.04 3.53
CA TYR A 52 -6.37 2.10 2.67
C TYR A 52 -7.81 2.56 2.42
N GLY A 53 -8.50 2.97 3.48
CA GLY A 53 -9.85 3.53 3.44
C GLY A 53 -9.98 4.78 2.59
N LEU A 54 -9.02 5.71 2.68
CA LEU A 54 -8.97 6.90 1.83
C LEU A 54 -8.82 6.53 0.35
N LEU A 55 -7.99 5.53 0.02
CA LEU A 55 -7.90 5.05 -1.37
C LEU A 55 -9.23 4.48 -1.85
N LEU A 56 -9.91 3.66 -1.04
CA LEU A 56 -11.24 3.13 -1.38
C LEU A 56 -12.28 4.24 -1.59
N LEU A 57 -12.32 5.24 -0.70
CA LEU A 57 -13.20 6.41 -0.81
C LEU A 57 -13.02 7.14 -2.14
N ASN A 58 -11.76 7.25 -2.60
CA ASN A 58 -11.39 7.92 -3.84
C ASN A 58 -11.41 6.97 -5.07
N GLY A 59 -12.17 5.89 -4.98
CA GLY A 59 -12.57 5.09 -6.13
C GLY A 59 -11.63 3.94 -6.48
N PHE A 60 -10.63 3.63 -5.65
CA PHE A 60 -9.88 2.38 -5.79
C PHE A 60 -10.72 1.19 -5.27
N SER A 61 -10.60 0.04 -5.93
CA SER A 61 -11.15 -1.22 -5.43
C SER A 61 -10.11 -2.01 -4.65
N SER A 62 -10.54 -2.95 -3.82
CA SER A 62 -9.65 -3.76 -2.98
C SER A 62 -8.68 -4.62 -3.80
N ASP A 63 -9.07 -5.04 -5.00
CA ASP A 63 -8.23 -5.79 -5.95
C ASP A 63 -7.21 -4.92 -6.70
N GLU A 64 -7.26 -3.59 -6.53
CA GLU A 64 -6.26 -2.65 -7.06
C GLU A 64 -5.15 -2.32 -6.04
N ILE A 65 -5.33 -2.69 -4.76
CA ILE A 65 -4.43 -2.31 -3.66
C ILE A 65 -3.85 -3.56 -3.01
N ILE A 66 -2.54 -3.58 -2.77
CA ILE A 66 -1.88 -4.55 -1.92
C ILE A 66 -1.73 -3.91 -0.53
N TYR A 67 -2.46 -4.46 0.42
CA TYR A 67 -2.39 -4.14 1.84
C TYR A 67 -2.36 -5.44 2.65
N THR A 68 -1.15 -5.93 2.94
CA THR A 68 -0.92 -7.27 3.51
C THR A 68 -1.43 -7.45 4.95
N SER A 69 -1.71 -6.36 5.67
CA SER A 69 -2.34 -6.40 6.99
C SER A 69 -3.83 -6.06 6.98
N ASP A 70 -4.49 -6.10 5.81
CA ASP A 70 -5.94 -5.86 5.70
C ASP A 70 -6.73 -6.82 6.61
N PRO A 71 -7.44 -6.30 7.63
CA PRO A 71 -8.20 -7.12 8.57
C PRO A 71 -9.39 -7.84 7.90
N SER A 72 -9.86 -7.35 6.75
CA SER A 72 -10.96 -7.93 5.99
C SER A 72 -10.52 -8.93 4.91
N TYR A 73 -9.21 -9.17 4.77
CA TYR A 73 -8.65 -10.16 3.85
C TYR A 73 -8.98 -9.92 2.35
N ASN A 74 -9.30 -8.69 1.95
CA ASN A 74 -9.68 -8.34 0.57
C ASN A 74 -8.47 -7.91 -0.28
N SER A 75 -7.48 -7.28 0.35
CA SER A 75 -6.30 -6.70 -0.31
C SER A 75 -4.98 -7.37 0.06
N VAL A 76 -5.05 -8.56 0.67
CA VAL A 76 -3.87 -9.33 1.07
C VAL A 76 -3.30 -10.17 -0.07
N VAL A 77 -2.09 -10.67 0.13
CA VAL A 77 -1.54 -11.75 -0.72
C VAL A 77 -2.43 -12.99 -0.58
N PRO A 78 -2.92 -13.57 -1.69
CA PRO A 78 -3.74 -14.78 -1.64
C PRO A 78 -3.07 -15.93 -0.88
N TYR A 79 -3.88 -16.68 -0.11
CA TYR A 79 -3.39 -17.85 0.62
C TYR A 79 -2.63 -18.83 -0.28
N GLY A 80 -1.51 -19.35 0.23
CA GLY A 80 -0.68 -20.32 -0.47
C GLY A 80 0.37 -19.72 -1.41
N LEU A 81 0.42 -18.40 -1.56
CA LEU A 81 1.49 -17.70 -2.28
C LEU A 81 2.57 -17.20 -1.33
N ASP A 82 3.82 -17.20 -1.80
CA ASP A 82 4.92 -16.56 -1.10
C ASP A 82 4.79 -15.03 -1.22
N VAL A 83 4.86 -14.34 -0.09
CA VAL A 83 4.65 -12.89 -0.02
C VAL A 83 5.76 -12.14 -0.75
N PHE A 84 7.02 -12.54 -0.58
CA PHE A 84 8.14 -11.86 -1.21
C PHE A 84 8.11 -12.04 -2.72
N GLU A 85 7.77 -13.24 -3.19
CA GLU A 85 7.60 -13.52 -4.61
C GLU A 85 6.42 -12.75 -5.22
N TYR A 86 5.29 -12.68 -4.51
CA TYR A 86 4.12 -11.90 -4.95
C TYR A 86 4.46 -10.41 -5.10
N LEU A 87 5.20 -9.85 -4.14
CA LEU A 87 5.66 -8.45 -4.20
C LEU A 87 6.72 -8.26 -5.30
N ARG A 88 7.64 -9.22 -5.49
CA ARG A 88 8.62 -9.20 -6.58
C ARG A 88 7.93 -9.10 -7.94
N GLU A 89 6.92 -9.93 -8.18
CA GLU A 89 6.12 -9.89 -9.41
C GLU A 89 5.38 -8.57 -9.57
N PHE A 90 4.83 -8.00 -8.49
CA PHE A 90 4.24 -6.66 -8.51
C PHE A 90 5.27 -5.61 -8.95
N PHE A 91 6.48 -5.60 -8.39
CA PHE A 91 7.54 -4.66 -8.77
C PHE A 91 8.03 -4.85 -10.21
N ILE A 92 8.12 -6.09 -10.71
CA ILE A 92 8.56 -6.38 -12.09
C ILE A 92 7.58 -5.81 -13.13
N LYS A 93 6.28 -5.74 -12.82
CA LYS A 93 5.26 -5.18 -13.74
C LYS A 93 5.53 -3.73 -14.14
N SER A 94 6.21 -2.96 -13.29
CA SER A 94 6.63 -1.59 -13.63
C SER A 94 7.45 -1.52 -14.93
N TYR A 95 8.23 -2.56 -15.26
CA TYR A 95 8.98 -2.65 -16.51
C TYR A 95 8.12 -2.97 -17.73
N SER A 96 6.96 -3.61 -17.52
CA SER A 96 6.07 -4.12 -18.56
C SER A 96 5.00 -3.09 -19.01
N LYS A 97 5.27 -1.78 -18.83
CA LYS A 97 4.40 -0.64 -19.17
C LYS A 97 3.11 -0.50 -18.35
N LYS A 98 2.96 -1.22 -17.23
CA LYS A 98 1.90 -0.94 -16.26
C LYS A 98 2.49 -0.11 -15.14
N GLU A 99 1.98 1.09 -14.98
CA GLU A 99 2.41 1.95 -13.89
C GLU A 99 1.93 1.37 -12.55
N ILE A 100 2.81 1.36 -11.56
CA ILE A 100 2.48 1.01 -10.17
C ILE A 100 2.91 2.14 -9.25
N TYR A 101 2.30 2.23 -8.08
CA TYR A 101 2.62 3.21 -7.06
C TYR A 101 2.89 2.54 -5.72
N VAL A 102 3.91 3.01 -5.01
CA VAL A 102 4.21 2.55 -3.64
C VAL A 102 4.01 3.67 -2.65
N LEU A 103 3.14 3.45 -1.67
CA LEU A 103 2.95 4.35 -0.54
C LEU A 103 3.73 3.82 0.66
N TYR A 104 4.84 4.47 1.00
CA TYR A 104 5.67 4.09 2.13
C TYR A 104 5.19 4.75 3.41
N VAL A 105 4.69 3.95 4.35
CA VAL A 105 4.40 4.38 5.72
C VAL A 105 5.68 4.24 6.53
N TYR A 106 6.38 5.36 6.71
CA TYR A 106 7.70 5.42 7.31
C TYR A 106 7.60 5.76 8.80
N SER A 107 7.59 4.72 9.64
CA SER A 107 7.55 4.81 11.10
C SER A 107 8.89 4.37 11.71
N ASP A 108 9.03 4.59 13.01
CA ASP A 108 10.17 4.09 13.77
C ASP A 108 10.26 2.55 13.74
N SER A 109 9.11 1.89 13.66
CA SER A 109 9.02 0.45 13.48
C SER A 109 9.39 0.05 12.06
N SER A 110 8.95 0.77 11.03
CA SER A 110 9.21 0.40 9.62
C SER A 110 10.66 0.58 9.19
N SER A 111 11.34 1.61 9.69
CA SER A 111 12.77 1.86 9.46
C SER A 111 13.69 0.69 9.91
N LYS A 112 13.21 -0.17 10.82
CA LYS A 112 13.99 -1.30 11.38
C LYS A 112 13.53 -2.65 10.87
N ARG A 113 12.49 -2.72 10.04
CA ARG A 113 11.88 -3.98 9.58
C ARG A 113 12.52 -4.43 8.26
N PRO A 114 13.19 -5.60 8.22
CA PRO A 114 13.88 -6.06 7.01
C PRO A 114 12.99 -6.12 5.75
N GLY A 115 11.73 -6.54 5.88
CA GLY A 115 10.80 -6.59 4.75
C GLY A 115 10.52 -5.22 4.13
N VAL A 116 10.27 -4.20 4.95
CA VAL A 116 10.05 -2.82 4.47
C VAL A 116 11.31 -2.27 3.79
N LEU A 117 12.50 -2.54 4.35
CA LEU A 117 13.77 -2.13 3.75
C LEU A 117 14.01 -2.82 2.39
N GLN A 118 13.64 -4.09 2.25
CA GLN A 118 13.70 -4.82 0.99
C GLN A 118 12.72 -4.24 -0.05
N GLU A 119 11.51 -3.88 0.36
CA GLU A 119 10.52 -3.22 -0.51
C GLU A 119 11.00 -1.85 -1.00
N ILE A 120 11.56 -1.02 -0.10
CA ILE A 120 12.19 0.26 -0.46
C ILE A 120 13.32 0.04 -1.46
N GLY A 121 14.17 -0.96 -1.23
CA GLY A 121 15.25 -1.33 -2.13
C GLY A 121 14.74 -1.75 -3.51
N ALA A 122 13.72 -2.61 -3.56
CA ALA A 122 13.10 -3.05 -4.81
C ALA A 122 12.50 -1.87 -5.58
N GLY A 123 11.70 -1.02 -4.93
CA GLY A 123 11.11 0.16 -5.53
C GLY A 123 12.16 1.15 -6.08
N TRP A 124 13.29 1.29 -5.40
CA TRP A 124 14.41 2.09 -5.90
C TRP A 124 15.04 1.50 -7.16
N VAL A 125 15.35 0.19 -7.17
CA VAL A 125 15.93 -0.49 -8.34
C VAL A 125 15.02 -0.37 -9.56
N VAL A 126 13.71 -0.53 -9.36
CA VAL A 126 12.72 -0.49 -10.44
C VAL A 126 12.20 0.92 -10.75
N LYS A 127 12.70 1.94 -10.02
CA LYS A 127 12.34 3.36 -10.17
C LYS A 127 10.84 3.64 -10.12
N THR A 128 10.14 2.97 -9.20
CA THR A 128 8.69 3.14 -9.05
C THR A 128 8.32 4.54 -8.56
N LYS A 129 7.20 5.06 -9.07
CA LYS A 129 6.54 6.21 -8.48
C LYS A 129 6.13 5.86 -7.05
N HIS A 130 6.39 6.78 -6.13
CA HIS A 130 6.14 6.55 -4.73
C HIS A 130 5.79 7.83 -3.99
N GLY A 131 5.12 7.65 -2.86
CA GLY A 131 4.85 8.67 -1.86
C GLY A 131 5.35 8.18 -0.50
N ILE A 132 5.58 9.13 0.40
CA ILE A 132 6.04 8.86 1.76
C ILE A 132 5.02 9.44 2.71
N ILE A 133 4.71 8.73 3.80
CA ILE A 133 3.98 9.25 4.94
C ILE A 133 4.88 9.04 6.15
N LYS A 134 5.30 10.13 6.80
CA LYS A 134 6.08 10.03 8.03
C LYS A 134 5.14 9.70 9.18
N ALA A 135 5.40 8.60 9.88
CA ALA A 135 4.56 8.05 10.93
C ALA A 135 5.31 7.73 12.23
N GLY A 136 6.48 8.35 12.43
CA GLY A 136 7.32 8.17 13.61
C GLY A 136 8.32 9.29 13.78
N LYS A 137 9.17 9.21 14.81
CA LYS A 137 10.20 10.22 15.10
C LYS A 137 11.33 10.19 14.07
N THR A 138 11.68 9.00 13.60
CA THR A 138 12.70 8.76 12.58
C THR A 138 12.26 9.39 11.27
N ASN A 139 13.14 10.18 10.66
CA ASN A 139 12.88 10.76 9.37
C ASN A 139 13.07 9.71 8.27
N PRO A 140 12.29 9.76 7.18
CA PRO A 140 12.58 8.99 5.97
C PRO A 140 14.00 9.24 5.50
N GLU A 141 14.65 8.21 4.99
CA GLU A 141 16.04 8.26 4.50
C GLU A 141 16.13 7.77 3.05
N PRO A 142 17.20 8.16 2.32
CA PRO A 142 17.49 7.56 1.02
C PRO A 142 17.51 6.02 1.10
N PRO A 143 17.06 5.31 0.05
CA PRO A 143 16.85 5.81 -1.31
C PRO A 143 15.48 6.44 -1.60
N LEU A 144 14.63 6.64 -0.58
CA LEU A 144 13.37 7.37 -0.75
C LEU A 144 13.62 8.81 -1.22
N ASN A 145 12.70 9.37 -2.01
CA ASN A 145 12.79 10.76 -2.43
C ASN A 145 12.38 11.71 -1.27
N ILE A 146 13.35 12.02 -0.42
CA ILE A 146 13.17 12.91 0.74
C ILE A 146 13.18 14.40 0.38
N SER A 147 13.42 14.76 -0.88
CA SER A 147 13.42 16.15 -1.34
C SER A 147 12.01 16.70 -1.61
N SER A 148 11.03 15.82 -1.79
CA SER A 148 9.62 16.18 -1.95
C SER A 148 8.93 16.28 -0.60
N THR A 149 7.93 17.15 -0.50
CA THR A 149 7.09 17.26 0.70
C THR A 149 6.30 15.99 0.95
N TYR A 150 6.22 15.56 2.20
CA TYR A 150 5.41 14.43 2.66
C TYR A 150 4.61 14.81 3.92
N PRO A 151 3.40 14.23 4.12
CA PRO A 151 2.64 14.46 5.33
C PRO A 151 3.29 13.75 6.53
N SER A 152 3.13 14.34 7.71
CA SER A 152 3.47 13.70 8.99
C SER A 152 2.18 13.37 9.74
N ILE A 153 1.96 12.09 10.01
CA ILE A 153 0.77 11.56 10.69
C ILE A 153 1.24 10.58 11.75
N TYR A 154 1.11 10.94 13.02
CA TYR A 154 1.63 10.16 14.13
C TYR A 154 0.55 9.30 14.76
N LEU A 155 0.96 8.17 15.32
CA LEU A 155 0.08 7.30 16.10
C LEU A 155 0.20 7.65 17.57
N ASP A 156 -0.92 8.01 18.18
CA ASP A 156 -1.10 8.05 19.62
C ASP A 156 -1.57 6.66 20.06
N LYS A 157 -0.66 5.88 20.65
CA LYS A 157 -0.97 4.51 21.11
C LYS A 157 -1.84 4.48 22.37
N GLU A 158 -1.85 5.56 23.16
CA GLU A 158 -2.70 5.63 24.37
C GLU A 158 -4.16 5.87 23.99
N ASP A 159 -4.41 6.81 23.07
CA ASP A 159 -5.76 7.15 22.59
C ASP A 159 -6.19 6.27 21.40
N ASN A 160 -5.28 5.45 20.86
CA ASN A 160 -5.46 4.66 19.64
C ASN A 160 -6.01 5.54 18.49
N ARG A 161 -5.32 6.66 18.25
CA ARG A 161 -5.67 7.65 17.20
C ARG A 161 -4.48 7.98 16.32
N ALA A 162 -4.78 8.30 15.06
CA ALA A 162 -3.82 8.94 14.18
C ALA A 162 -4.01 10.45 14.28
N PHE A 163 -2.95 11.22 14.52
CA PHE A 163 -3.05 12.67 14.60
C PHE A 163 -2.09 13.37 13.65
N THR A 164 -2.55 14.50 13.11
CA THR A 164 -1.82 15.32 12.14
C THR A 164 -2.21 16.77 12.29
N THR A 165 -1.55 17.67 11.57
CA THR A 165 -1.94 19.08 11.50
C THR A 165 -2.70 19.37 10.22
N GLU A 166 -3.39 20.50 10.17
CA GLU A 166 -4.11 20.96 8.98
C GLU A 166 -3.19 21.00 7.74
N ASN A 167 -1.95 21.49 7.91
CA ASN A 167 -0.99 21.57 6.83
C ASN A 167 -0.59 20.17 6.33
N HIS A 168 -0.26 19.26 7.25
CA HIS A 168 0.09 17.89 6.88
C HIS A 168 -1.10 17.13 6.26
N PHE A 169 -2.32 17.38 6.72
CA PHE A 169 -3.51 16.80 6.10
C PHE A 169 -3.71 17.30 4.66
N ARG A 170 -3.42 18.56 4.35
CA ARG A 170 -3.44 19.08 2.98
C ARG A 170 -2.39 18.42 2.09
N VAL A 171 -1.20 18.16 2.64
CA VAL A 171 -0.17 17.40 1.91
C VAL A 171 -0.62 15.95 1.67
N LEU A 172 -1.28 15.31 2.64
CA LEU A 172 -1.89 13.99 2.44
C LEU A 172 -2.95 14.02 1.33
N TYR A 173 -3.84 15.01 1.33
CA TYR A 173 -4.85 15.17 0.27
C TYR A 173 -4.21 15.32 -1.11
N ALA A 174 -3.20 16.18 -1.25
CA ALA A 174 -2.46 16.34 -2.50
C ALA A 174 -1.72 15.07 -2.94
N LEU A 175 -1.19 14.30 -1.97
CA LEU A 175 -0.59 13.00 -2.24
C LEU A 175 -1.63 12.03 -2.81
N VAL A 176 -2.79 11.90 -2.17
CA VAL A 176 -3.89 11.03 -2.67
C VAL A 176 -4.37 11.51 -4.05
N ASP A 177 -4.47 12.82 -4.28
CA ASP A 177 -4.86 13.40 -5.57
C ASP A 177 -3.89 13.02 -6.69
N SER A 178 -2.58 13.05 -6.39
CA SER A 178 -1.56 12.62 -7.34
C SER A 178 -1.68 11.15 -7.72
N ILE A 179 -2.05 10.28 -6.76
CA ILE A 179 -2.28 8.85 -6.99
C ILE A 179 -3.55 8.66 -7.84
N CYS A 180 -4.64 9.34 -7.49
CA CYS A 180 -5.89 9.31 -8.26
C CYS A 180 -5.65 9.72 -9.71
N SER A 181 -4.98 10.86 -9.92
CA SER A 181 -4.64 11.39 -11.25
C SER A 181 -3.81 10.40 -12.07
N MET A 182 -2.80 9.77 -11.47
CA MET A 182 -1.97 8.75 -12.13
C MET A 182 -2.78 7.55 -12.64
N PHE A 183 -3.84 7.17 -11.94
CA PHE A 183 -4.67 6.02 -12.29
C PHE A 183 -6.02 6.38 -12.93
N ASN A 184 -6.16 7.62 -13.43
CA ASN A 184 -7.38 8.15 -14.04
C ASN A 184 -8.62 8.00 -13.13
N LYS A 185 -8.46 8.29 -11.84
CA LYS A 185 -9.54 8.37 -10.86
C LYS A 185 -9.76 9.82 -10.44
N GLU A 186 -10.98 10.15 -10.06
CA GLU A 186 -11.34 11.46 -9.55
C GLU A 186 -11.27 11.46 -8.03
N ILE A 187 -10.49 12.37 -7.46
CA ILE A 187 -10.45 12.56 -6.01
C ILE A 187 -11.78 13.15 -5.53
N ARG A 188 -12.26 12.68 -4.37
CA ARG A 188 -13.36 13.29 -3.63
C ARG A 188 -12.94 14.66 -3.10
N SER A 189 -13.92 15.45 -2.66
CA SER A 189 -13.63 16.75 -2.10
C SER A 189 -12.72 16.65 -0.87
N PHE A 190 -12.00 17.73 -0.59
CA PHE A 190 -11.17 17.85 0.61
C PHE A 190 -11.98 17.58 1.89
N GLU A 191 -13.22 18.04 1.93
CA GLU A 191 -14.12 17.88 3.07
C GLU A 191 -14.57 16.42 3.25
N GLU A 192 -14.88 15.70 2.17
CA GLU A 192 -15.18 14.26 2.23
C GLU A 192 -13.99 13.45 2.76
N ASN A 193 -12.77 13.78 2.31
CA ASN A 193 -11.55 13.12 2.78
C ASN A 193 -11.25 13.45 4.25
N ARG A 194 -11.44 14.70 4.66
CA ARG A 194 -11.33 15.12 6.07
C ARG A 194 -12.30 14.33 6.94
N ASN A 195 -13.58 14.34 6.57
CA ASN A 195 -14.62 13.65 7.32
C ASN A 195 -14.33 12.15 7.41
N TYR A 196 -13.83 11.53 6.34
CA TYR A 196 -13.39 10.15 6.41
C TYR A 196 -12.25 9.94 7.41
N PHE A 197 -11.20 10.77 7.34
CA PHE A 197 -10.08 10.68 8.25
C PHE A 197 -10.52 10.80 9.72
N GLU A 198 -11.30 11.83 10.05
CA GLU A 198 -11.74 12.09 11.42
C GLU A 198 -12.72 11.04 11.95
N ASN A 199 -13.62 10.52 11.11
CA ASN A 199 -14.54 9.46 11.49
C ASN A 199 -13.87 8.08 11.68
N ASN A 200 -12.64 7.91 11.18
CA ASN A 200 -11.87 6.65 11.27
C ASN A 200 -10.66 6.79 12.21
N ASN A 201 -10.85 7.41 13.38
CA ASN A 201 -9.81 7.59 14.41
C ASN A 201 -8.65 8.53 14.03
N GLY A 202 -8.81 9.31 12.97
CA GLY A 202 -7.96 10.45 12.69
C GLY A 202 -8.34 11.66 13.53
N VAL A 203 -7.37 12.53 13.85
CA VAL A 203 -7.61 13.82 14.50
C VAL A 203 -6.70 14.87 13.86
N ILE A 204 -7.27 16.00 13.47
CA ILE A 204 -6.53 17.15 12.99
C ILE A 204 -6.42 18.14 14.15
N ILE A 205 -5.19 18.40 14.60
CA ILE A 205 -4.88 19.30 15.72
C ILE A 205 -4.09 20.52 15.24
N ASP A 206 -4.05 21.56 16.06
CA ASP A 206 -3.21 22.72 15.79
C ASP A 206 -1.71 22.39 15.96
N GLU A 207 -0.85 23.19 15.32
CA GLU A 207 0.61 23.01 15.32
C GLU A 207 1.20 23.01 16.74
N SER A 208 0.68 23.82 17.67
CA SER A 208 1.21 23.90 19.03
C SER A 208 0.88 22.65 19.85
N SER A 209 -0.33 22.11 19.70
CA SER A 209 -0.74 20.83 20.28
C SER A 209 0.05 19.67 19.67
N PHE A 210 0.36 19.74 18.37
CA PHE A 210 1.15 18.75 17.66
C PHE A 210 2.59 18.70 18.18
N ASP A 211 3.26 19.84 18.25
CA ASP A 211 4.62 19.96 18.80
C ASP A 211 4.65 19.52 20.27
N CYS A 212 3.64 19.91 21.06
CA CYS A 212 3.50 19.48 22.44
C CYS A 212 3.40 17.94 22.53
N LYS A 213 2.52 17.30 21.75
CA LYS A 213 2.37 15.84 21.74
C LYS A 213 3.65 15.12 21.31
N ILE A 214 4.34 15.63 20.28
CA ILE A 214 5.60 15.04 19.80
C ILE A 214 6.71 15.13 20.86
N ASN A 215 6.74 16.22 21.63
CA ASN A 215 7.79 16.50 22.61
C ASN A 215 7.52 15.92 24.01
N ASN A 216 6.25 15.83 24.47
CA ASN A 216 5.94 15.63 25.90
C ASN A 216 5.74 14.20 26.39
N ARG A 217 5.50 13.19 25.56
CA ARG A 217 5.32 11.82 26.05
C ARG A 217 5.83 10.78 25.07
N GLU A 218 5.98 9.58 25.61
CA GLU A 218 6.15 8.28 24.99
C GLU A 218 5.29 8.06 23.72
N ILE A 219 5.55 8.80 22.63
CA ILE A 219 5.31 8.28 21.28
C ILE A 219 6.37 7.18 21.11
N ILE A 220 6.14 6.04 21.77
CA ILE A 220 6.97 4.86 21.69
C ILE A 220 6.58 4.12 20.41
N LEU A 221 7.48 4.27 19.43
CA LEU A 221 7.97 3.31 18.42
C LEU A 221 7.06 2.12 18.07
#